data_AF-A0A268TV13-F1
#
_entry.id   AF-A0A268TV13-F1
#
_cell.length_a   1.000
_cell.length_b   1.000
_cell.length_c   1.000
_cell.angle_alpha   90.00
_cell.angle_beta   90.00
_cell.angle_gamma   90.00
#
_symmetry.space_group_name_H-M   'P 1'
#
loop_
_entity.id
_entity.type
_entity.pdbx_description
1 polymer ?
#
loop_
_entity_poly.entity_id
_entity_poly.type
_entity_poly.pdbx_seq_one_letter_code
_entity_poly.pdbx_strand_id
1 'polypeptide(L)'
;MKESWELVELFEAERERFKQESQAYKQEIEQSKKTLKDLRAQITQLKAIIKKFEDIQSQKIEAIKQVNQELFKYKIKKNISALHYEKSQLLSKKDEILPKPLETIDIYLKDGSTAKAKPTKKVFSDTLYRKYRVVLKENKALKDQMLGLELENAKLKIELRDFHTEDILNTQQSLQPPKDTNA
;
A
#
# COMPACT_ATOMS: atom_id res chain seq x y z
N MET A 1 -83.49 -30.35 -44.96
CA MET A 1 -82.44 -30.02 -45.94
C MET A 1 -81.83 -28.61 -45.77
N LYS A 2 -82.49 -27.62 -45.13
CA LYS A 2 -81.86 -26.30 -44.88
C LYS A 2 -80.79 -26.33 -43.77
N GLU A 3 -81.05 -27.07 -42.70
CA GLU A 3 -80.15 -27.18 -41.54
C GLU A 3 -78.78 -27.83 -41.84
N SER A 4 -78.66 -28.68 -42.86
CA SER A 4 -77.37 -29.31 -43.20
C SER A 4 -76.44 -28.36 -43.95
N TRP A 5 -76.98 -27.38 -44.69
CA TRP A 5 -76.17 -26.40 -45.41
C TRP A 5 -75.64 -25.32 -44.47
N GLU A 6 -76.46 -24.88 -43.52
CA GLU A 6 -76.04 -23.94 -42.45
C GLU A 6 -74.95 -24.55 -41.57
N LEU A 7 -75.03 -25.86 -41.31
CA LEU A 7 -73.97 -26.58 -40.58
C LEU A 7 -72.66 -26.62 -41.37
N VAL A 8 -72.71 -26.84 -42.67
CA VAL A 8 -71.51 -26.84 -43.55
C VAL A 8 -70.86 -25.47 -43.61
N GLU A 9 -71.63 -24.38 -43.76
CA GLU A 9 -71.10 -23.01 -43.71
C GLU A 9 -70.41 -22.69 -42.37
N LEU A 10 -70.99 -23.13 -41.25
CA LEU A 10 -70.40 -22.92 -39.93
C LEU A 10 -69.06 -23.66 -39.78
N PHE A 11 -68.97 -24.90 -40.27
CA PHE A 11 -67.71 -25.65 -40.29
C PHE A 11 -66.67 -25.04 -41.24
N GLU A 12 -67.07 -24.50 -42.39
CA GLU A 12 -66.16 -23.82 -43.31
C GLU A 12 -65.62 -22.51 -42.72
N ALA A 13 -66.48 -21.73 -42.06
CA ALA A 13 -66.08 -20.51 -41.35
C ALA A 13 -65.09 -20.83 -40.21
N GLU A 14 -65.36 -21.87 -39.42
CA GLU A 14 -64.47 -22.29 -38.33
C GLU A 14 -63.15 -22.86 -38.86
N ARG A 15 -63.18 -23.56 -40.00
CA ARG A 15 -61.98 -24.05 -40.68
C ARG A 15 -61.10 -22.92 -41.19
N GLU A 16 -61.68 -21.88 -41.77
CA GLU A 16 -60.91 -20.70 -42.22
C GLU A 16 -60.37 -19.89 -41.04
N ARG A 17 -61.14 -19.77 -39.93
CA ARG A 17 -60.61 -19.19 -38.67
C ARG A 17 -59.42 -19.97 -38.13
N PHE A 18 -59.54 -21.29 -38.02
CA PHE A 18 -58.45 -22.15 -37.55
C PHE A 18 -57.20 -22.04 -38.44
N LYS A 19 -57.39 -21.92 -39.76
CA LYS A 19 -56.29 -21.73 -40.72
C LYS A 19 -55.63 -20.36 -40.55
N GLN A 20 -56.39 -19.31 -40.31
CA GLN A 20 -55.86 -17.97 -40.03
C GLN A 20 -55.10 -17.94 -38.70
N GLU A 21 -55.64 -18.55 -37.64
CA GLU A 21 -54.95 -18.68 -36.34
C GLU A 21 -53.66 -19.50 -36.47
N SER A 22 -53.70 -20.62 -37.18
CA SER A 22 -52.51 -21.44 -37.44
C SER A 22 -51.42 -20.66 -38.19
N GLN A 23 -51.81 -19.82 -39.15
CA GLN A 23 -50.88 -18.95 -39.86
C GLN A 23 -50.33 -17.84 -38.96
N ALA A 24 -51.17 -17.20 -38.15
CA ALA A 24 -50.76 -16.19 -37.20
C ALA A 24 -49.74 -16.74 -36.18
N TYR A 25 -50.01 -17.91 -35.60
CA TYR A 25 -49.07 -18.56 -34.68
C TYR A 25 -47.76 -18.96 -35.36
N LYS A 26 -47.80 -19.43 -36.62
CA LYS A 26 -46.57 -19.71 -37.38
C LYS A 26 -45.72 -18.46 -37.57
N GLN A 27 -46.33 -17.34 -37.91
CA GLN A 27 -45.64 -16.06 -38.06
C GLN A 27 -45.06 -15.57 -36.73
N GLU A 28 -45.81 -15.68 -35.64
CA GLU A 28 -45.36 -15.32 -34.29
C GLU A 28 -44.17 -16.18 -33.83
N ILE A 29 -44.22 -17.49 -34.09
CA ILE A 29 -43.10 -18.41 -33.81
C ILE A 29 -41.87 -18.01 -34.63
N GLU A 30 -42.04 -17.66 -35.90
CA GLU A 30 -40.91 -17.26 -36.75
C GLU A 30 -40.28 -15.93 -36.30
N GLN A 31 -41.11 -14.95 -35.93
CA GLN A 31 -40.65 -13.69 -35.36
C GLN A 31 -39.94 -13.90 -34.03
N SER A 32 -40.50 -14.72 -33.13
CA SER A 32 -39.90 -15.08 -31.84
C SER A 32 -38.56 -15.80 -32.00
N LYS A 33 -38.42 -16.64 -33.04
CA LYS A 33 -37.13 -17.28 -33.36
C LYS A 33 -36.09 -16.26 -33.85
N LYS A 34 -36.49 -15.28 -34.66
CA LYS A 34 -35.61 -14.20 -35.11
C LYS A 34 -35.14 -13.35 -33.93
N THR A 35 -36.05 -12.89 -33.08
CA THR A 35 -35.70 -12.10 -31.89
C THR A 35 -34.78 -12.86 -30.95
N LEU A 36 -35.03 -14.16 -30.71
CA LEU A 36 -34.16 -15.01 -29.90
C LEU A 36 -32.74 -15.12 -30.47
N LYS A 37 -32.61 -15.21 -31.80
CA LYS A 37 -31.30 -15.27 -32.47
C LYS A 37 -30.54 -13.96 -32.28
N ASP A 38 -31.21 -12.82 -32.43
CA ASP A 38 -30.61 -11.50 -32.27
C ASP A 38 -30.19 -11.25 -30.82
N LEU A 39 -31.02 -11.62 -29.85
CA LEU A 39 -30.68 -11.54 -28.42
C LEU A 39 -29.47 -12.42 -28.08
N ARG A 40 -29.38 -13.63 -28.63
CA ARG A 40 -28.21 -14.50 -28.43
C ARG A 40 -26.94 -13.89 -29.01
N ALA A 41 -27.03 -13.25 -30.18
CA ALA A 41 -25.90 -12.54 -30.77
C ALA A 41 -25.45 -11.36 -29.88
N GLN A 42 -26.39 -10.55 -29.38
CA GLN A 42 -26.11 -9.46 -28.45
C GLN A 42 -25.47 -9.95 -27.15
N ILE A 43 -25.98 -11.04 -26.55
CA ILE A 43 -25.39 -11.65 -25.34
C ILE A 43 -23.94 -12.06 -25.61
N THR A 44 -23.65 -12.62 -26.78
CA THR A 44 -22.31 -13.08 -27.12
C THR A 44 -21.36 -11.89 -27.28
N GLN A 45 -21.82 -10.83 -27.94
CA GLN A 45 -21.06 -9.58 -28.08
C GLN A 45 -20.81 -8.92 -26.72
N LEU A 46 -21.84 -8.81 -25.87
CA LEU A 46 -21.71 -8.24 -24.52
C LEU A 46 -20.74 -9.05 -23.66
N LYS A 47 -20.79 -10.38 -23.70
CA LYS A 47 -19.82 -11.24 -23.00
C LYS A 47 -18.38 -10.99 -23.46
N ALA A 48 -18.17 -10.84 -24.77
CA ALA A 48 -16.85 -10.52 -25.31
C ALA A 48 -16.36 -9.14 -24.86
N ILE A 49 -17.26 -8.16 -24.77
CA ILE A 49 -16.95 -6.82 -24.27
C ILE A 49 -16.60 -6.86 -22.77
N ILE A 50 -17.38 -7.56 -21.95
CA ILE A 50 -17.11 -7.73 -20.51
C ILE A 50 -15.72 -8.32 -20.30
N LYS A 51 -15.40 -9.41 -21.01
CA LYS A 51 -14.08 -10.04 -20.91
C LYS A 51 -12.93 -9.07 -21.24
N LYS A 52 -13.09 -8.27 -22.30
CA LYS A 52 -12.10 -7.23 -22.65
C LYS A 52 -11.94 -6.19 -21.54
N PHE A 53 -13.04 -5.77 -20.91
CA PHE A 53 -12.97 -4.82 -19.79
C PHE A 53 -12.32 -5.42 -18.54
N GLU A 54 -12.59 -6.70 -18.24
CA GLU A 54 -11.92 -7.43 -17.15
C GLU A 54 -10.41 -7.53 -17.39
N ASP A 55 -10.00 -7.84 -18.63
CA ASP A 55 -8.59 -7.89 -19.03
C ASP A 55 -7.92 -6.50 -18.89
N ILE A 56 -8.60 -5.44 -19.31
CA ILE A 56 -8.08 -4.06 -19.14
C ILE A 56 -7.98 -3.70 -17.65
N GLN A 57 -8.99 -4.07 -16.85
CA GLN A 57 -9.01 -3.77 -15.43
C GLN A 57 -7.85 -4.45 -14.70
N SER A 58 -7.58 -5.72 -14.98
CA SER A 58 -6.46 -6.45 -14.38
C SER A 58 -5.11 -5.79 -14.74
N GLN A 59 -4.90 -5.44 -16.01
CA GLN A 59 -3.70 -4.72 -16.45
C GLN A 59 -3.55 -3.36 -15.77
N LYS A 60 -4.64 -2.60 -15.59
CA LYS A 60 -4.59 -1.30 -14.89
C LYS A 60 -4.28 -1.46 -13.41
N ILE A 61 -4.83 -2.49 -12.75
CA ILE A 61 -4.51 -2.80 -11.36
C ILE A 61 -3.02 -3.12 -11.20
N GLU A 62 -2.45 -3.93 -12.10
CA GLU A 62 -1.02 -4.25 -12.09
C GLU A 62 -0.15 -3.00 -12.31
N ALA A 63 -0.51 -2.16 -13.29
CA ALA A 63 0.20 -0.90 -13.53
C ALA A 63 0.16 0.03 -12.30
N ILE A 64 -0.98 0.14 -11.62
CA ILE A 64 -1.12 0.93 -10.39
C ILE A 64 -0.25 0.35 -9.27
N LYS A 65 -0.21 -0.98 -9.12
CA LYS A 65 0.65 -1.64 -8.13
C LYS A 65 2.13 -1.31 -8.39
N GLN A 66 2.58 -1.38 -9.64
CA GLN A 66 3.95 -1.04 -10.02
C GLN A 66 4.29 0.43 -9.74
N VAL A 67 3.42 1.36 -10.13
CA VAL A 67 3.61 2.80 -9.86
C VAL A 67 3.68 3.08 -8.35
N ASN A 68 2.82 2.44 -7.55
CA ASN A 68 2.83 2.60 -6.10
C ASN A 68 4.14 2.08 -5.47
N GLN A 69 4.68 0.97 -5.97
CA GLN A 69 5.98 0.45 -5.53
C GLN A 69 7.12 1.41 -5.87
N GLU A 70 7.14 1.97 -7.09
CA GLU A 70 8.12 2.97 -7.52
C GLU A 70 8.05 4.24 -6.66
N LEU A 71 6.84 4.77 -6.42
CA LEU A 71 6.63 5.93 -5.56
C LEU A 71 7.09 5.67 -4.12
N PHE A 72 6.86 4.47 -3.60
CA PHE A 72 7.32 4.08 -2.27
C PHE A 72 8.85 4.05 -2.18
N LYS A 73 9.52 3.41 -3.16
CA LYS A 73 10.99 3.41 -3.26
C LYS A 73 11.56 4.83 -3.34
N TYR A 74 10.94 5.70 -4.13
CA TYR A 74 11.36 7.09 -4.24
C TYR A 74 11.23 7.86 -2.92
N LYS A 75 10.10 7.69 -2.20
CA LYS A 75 9.91 8.30 -0.88
C LYS A 75 10.98 7.85 0.12
N ILE A 76 11.30 6.55 0.15
CA ILE A 76 12.37 6.01 1.00
C ILE A 76 13.70 6.66 0.65
N LYS A 77 14.07 6.67 -0.64
CA LYS A 77 15.34 7.25 -1.10
C LYS A 77 15.47 8.73 -0.72
N LYS A 78 14.40 9.51 -0.91
CA LYS A 78 14.36 10.93 -0.53
C LYS A 78 14.58 11.11 0.98
N ASN A 79 13.89 10.32 1.81
CA ASN A 79 14.04 10.40 3.26
C ASN A 79 15.47 10.02 3.71
N ILE A 80 16.05 8.97 3.14
CA ILE A 80 17.43 8.57 3.42
C ILE A 80 18.41 9.69 3.06
N SER A 81 18.26 10.30 1.89
CA SER A 81 19.12 11.42 1.48
C SER A 81 18.99 12.63 2.39
N ALA A 82 17.77 12.96 2.83
CA ALA A 82 17.51 14.05 3.77
C ALA A 82 18.19 13.79 5.14
N LEU A 83 18.04 12.58 5.69
CA LEU A 83 18.68 12.17 6.94
C LEU A 83 20.22 12.19 6.84
N HIS A 84 20.78 11.76 5.71
CA HIS A 84 22.23 11.85 5.47
C HIS A 84 22.72 13.29 5.44
N TYR A 85 21.97 14.18 4.80
CA TYR A 85 22.30 15.61 4.76
C TYR A 85 22.25 16.22 6.16
N GLU A 86 21.20 15.98 6.92
CA GLU A 86 21.06 16.46 8.30
C GLU A 86 22.20 15.95 9.19
N LYS A 87 22.53 14.65 9.10
CA LYS A 87 23.67 14.06 9.81
C LYS A 87 24.99 14.75 9.47
N SER A 88 25.22 15.08 8.20
CA SER A 88 26.43 15.78 7.77
C SER A 88 26.52 17.20 8.34
N GLN A 89 25.40 17.93 8.39
CA GLN A 89 25.35 19.26 9.00
C GLN A 89 25.59 19.24 10.52
N LEU A 90 25.09 18.20 11.21
CA LEU A 90 25.33 18.03 12.64
C LEU A 90 26.80 17.72 12.92
N LEU A 91 27.44 16.90 12.07
CA LEU A 91 28.87 16.59 12.18
C LEU A 91 29.74 17.83 12.03
N SER A 92 29.43 18.73 11.09
CA SER A 92 30.19 19.98 10.91
C SER A 92 30.05 20.94 12.10
N LYS A 93 28.94 20.91 12.82
CA LYS A 93 28.70 21.77 14.01
C LYS A 93 29.28 21.21 15.30
N LYS A 94 29.84 19.99 15.28
CA LYS A 94 30.32 19.30 16.48
C LYS A 94 31.41 20.08 17.23
N ASP A 95 32.26 20.79 16.50
CA ASP A 95 33.38 21.55 17.08
C ASP A 95 32.94 22.87 17.73
N GLU A 96 31.79 23.42 17.34
CA GLU A 96 31.22 24.65 17.92
C GLU A 96 30.52 24.40 19.27
N ILE A 97 30.00 23.19 19.47
CA ILE A 97 29.21 22.83 20.66
C ILE A 97 30.12 22.51 21.86
N LEU A 98 31.40 22.19 21.63
CA LEU A 98 32.32 21.82 22.70
C LEU A 98 32.76 23.05 23.52
N PRO A 99 32.60 23.01 24.85
CA PRO A 99 32.99 24.14 25.67
C PRO A 99 34.49 24.38 25.67
N LYS A 100 34.88 25.65 25.57
CA LYS A 100 36.27 26.08 25.69
C LYS A 100 36.64 26.30 27.17
N PRO A 101 37.87 25.93 27.58
CA PRO A 101 38.35 26.21 28.93
C PRO A 101 38.54 27.71 29.15
N LEU A 102 38.49 28.14 30.41
CA LEU A 102 38.75 29.52 30.81
C LEU A 102 40.23 29.85 30.56
N GLU A 103 40.47 30.97 29.87
CA GLU A 103 41.83 31.44 29.57
C GLU A 103 42.46 32.18 30.75
N THR A 104 41.64 32.83 31.59
CA THR A 104 42.07 33.57 32.78
C THR A 104 41.11 33.33 33.93
N ILE A 105 41.65 33.26 35.15
CA ILE A 105 40.90 33.15 36.40
C ILE A 105 41.32 34.26 37.35
N ASP A 106 40.37 34.77 38.14
CA ASP A 106 40.64 35.69 39.23
C ASP A 106 41.02 34.89 40.48
N ILE A 107 42.17 35.21 41.08
CA ILE A 107 42.68 34.61 42.31
C ILE A 107 42.62 35.66 43.41
N TYR A 108 42.04 35.30 44.55
CA TYR A 108 42.04 36.13 45.74
C TYR A 108 43.35 35.93 46.52
N LEU A 109 44.10 37.00 46.71
CA LEU A 109 45.33 37.01 47.51
C LEU A 109 45.00 37.26 48.99
N LYS A 110 45.93 36.94 49.91
CA LYS A 110 45.70 37.00 51.38
C LYS A 110 45.42 38.42 51.90
N ASP A 111 45.89 39.41 51.15
CA ASP A 111 45.71 40.85 51.31
C ASP A 111 44.34 41.35 50.81
N GLY A 112 43.48 40.46 50.31
CA GLY A 112 42.13 40.78 49.84
C GLY A 112 42.07 41.33 48.42
N SER A 113 43.22 41.51 47.75
CA SER A 113 43.30 41.91 46.35
C SER A 113 42.98 40.75 45.39
N THR A 114 42.58 41.07 44.16
CA THR A 114 42.30 40.08 43.10
C THR A 114 43.34 40.17 41.99
N ALA A 115 43.92 39.04 41.63
CA ALA A 115 44.92 38.93 40.56
C ALA A 115 44.43 38.00 39.43
N LYS A 116 44.58 38.43 38.18
CA LYS A 116 44.26 37.63 36.99
C LYS A 116 45.42 36.72 36.64
N ALA A 117 45.18 35.41 36.62
CA ALA A 117 46.19 34.41 36.27
C ALA A 117 45.68 33.46 35.19
N LYS A 118 46.60 32.90 34.40
CA LYS A 118 46.27 31.82 33.47
C LYS A 118 46.27 30.49 34.22
N PRO A 119 45.19 29.69 34.16
CA PRO A 119 45.13 28.45 34.90
C PRO A 119 46.05 27.38 34.29
N THR A 120 46.80 26.68 35.15
CA THR A 120 47.73 25.60 34.74
C THR A 120 46.99 24.34 34.29
N LYS A 121 45.73 24.19 34.69
CA LYS A 121 44.83 23.10 34.29
C LYS A 121 43.62 23.67 33.55
N LYS A 122 42.94 22.86 32.74
CA LYS A 122 41.69 23.27 32.09
C LYS A 122 40.61 23.49 33.15
N VAL A 123 40.29 24.74 33.42
CA VAL A 123 39.20 25.14 34.33
C VAL A 123 38.02 25.61 33.50
N PHE A 124 36.82 25.25 33.90
CA PHE A 124 35.56 25.60 33.22
C PHE A 124 34.69 26.40 34.18
N SER A 125 33.77 27.22 33.66
CA SER A 125 32.90 28.04 34.51
C SER A 125 31.87 27.20 35.29
N ASP A 126 31.44 27.68 36.47
CA ASP A 126 30.36 27.02 37.24
C ASP A 126 29.04 26.98 36.45
N THR A 127 28.77 28.02 35.65
CA THR A 127 27.63 28.06 34.74
C THR A 127 27.67 26.93 33.71
N LEU A 128 28.86 26.58 33.22
CA LEU A 128 29.06 25.48 32.29
C LEU A 128 28.88 24.13 32.98
N TYR A 129 29.36 23.97 34.23
CA TYR A 129 29.13 22.75 35.02
C TYR A 129 27.63 22.47 35.21
N ARG A 130 26.84 23.48 35.57
CA ARG A 130 25.37 23.35 35.73
C ARG A 130 24.69 22.96 34.41
N LYS A 131 25.06 23.59 33.30
CA LYS A 131 24.56 23.23 31.96
C LYS A 131 24.91 21.78 31.62
N TYR A 132 26.16 21.37 31.85
CA TYR A 132 26.62 20.02 31.55
C TYR A 132 25.88 18.95 32.37
N ARG A 133 25.52 19.25 33.62
CA ARG A 133 24.72 18.35 34.46
C ARG A 133 23.31 18.11 33.87
N VAL A 134 22.69 19.14 33.32
CA VAL A 134 21.38 19.02 32.63
C VAL A 134 21.55 18.20 31.36
N VAL A 135 22.52 18.56 30.51
CA VAL A 135 22.81 17.85 29.26
C VAL A 135 23.16 16.39 29.51
N LEU A 136 23.89 16.04 30.59
CA LEU A 136 24.19 14.65 30.95
C LEU A 136 22.92 13.84 31.25
N LYS A 137 21.93 14.44 31.95
CA LYS A 137 20.65 13.77 32.21
C LYS A 137 19.87 13.57 30.91
N GLU A 138 19.81 14.60 30.06
CA GLU A 138 19.17 14.52 28.75
C GLU A 138 19.86 13.49 27.86
N ASN A 139 21.19 13.46 27.82
CA ASN A 139 21.97 12.49 27.06
C ASN A 139 21.71 11.06 27.52
N LYS A 140 21.57 10.84 28.84
CA LYS A 140 21.16 9.54 29.38
C LYS A 140 19.76 9.15 28.87
N ALA A 141 18.78 10.05 28.98
CA ALA A 141 17.43 9.79 28.49
C ALA A 141 17.39 9.50 26.98
N LEU A 142 18.16 10.26 26.19
CA LEU A 142 18.30 10.05 24.74
C LEU A 142 18.96 8.71 24.42
N LYS A 143 19.98 8.29 25.17
CA LYS A 143 20.60 6.97 25.03
C LYS A 143 19.62 5.84 25.33
N ASP A 144 18.82 5.99 26.38
CA ASP A 144 17.80 5.00 26.74
C ASP A 144 16.72 4.90 25.64
N GLN A 145 16.30 6.04 25.07
CA GLN A 145 15.40 6.06 23.91
C GLN A 145 16.04 5.43 22.66
N MET A 146 17.31 5.73 22.39
CA MET A 146 18.04 5.17 21.26
C MET A 146 18.15 3.65 21.38
N LEU A 147 18.44 3.14 22.58
CA LEU A 147 18.45 1.70 22.87
C LEU A 147 17.07 1.07 22.63
N GLY A 148 15.99 1.75 23.05
CA GLY A 148 14.62 1.31 22.77
C GLY A 148 14.35 1.18 21.26
N LEU A 149 14.74 2.19 20.48
CA LEU A 149 14.61 2.20 19.02
C LEU A 149 15.51 1.15 18.33
N GLU A 150 16.68 0.85 18.89
CA GLU A 150 17.57 -0.21 18.39
C GLU A 150 16.97 -1.60 18.61
N LEU A 151 16.37 -1.84 19.79
CA LEU A 151 15.65 -3.09 20.08
C LEU A 151 14.42 -3.25 19.19
N GLU A 152 13.65 -2.19 18.98
CA GLU A 152 12.50 -2.20 18.06
C GLU A 152 12.94 -2.48 16.62
N ASN A 153 14.02 -1.84 16.14
CA ASN A 153 14.59 -2.13 14.82
C ASN A 153 15.05 -3.59 14.71
N ALA A 154 15.68 -4.13 15.74
CA ALA A 154 16.08 -5.53 15.76
C ALA A 154 14.87 -6.47 15.67
N LYS A 155 13.78 -6.15 16.40
CA LYS A 155 12.51 -6.87 16.34
C LYS A 155 11.90 -6.84 14.94
N LEU A 156 11.76 -5.64 14.35
CA LEU A 156 11.21 -5.47 13.00
C LEU A 156 12.04 -6.20 11.95
N LYS A 157 13.37 -6.23 12.10
CA LYS A 157 14.26 -6.96 11.19
C LYS A 157 14.02 -8.48 11.24
N ILE A 158 13.75 -9.02 12.43
CA ILE A 158 13.41 -10.43 12.61
C ILE A 158 12.03 -10.70 12.00
N GLU A 159 11.03 -9.88 12.33
CA GLU A 159 9.67 -10.02 11.78
C GLU A 159 9.68 -10.00 10.24
N LEU A 160 10.40 -9.06 9.62
CA LEU A 160 10.55 -9.00 8.16
C LEU A 160 11.20 -10.24 7.56
N ARG A 161 12.23 -10.78 8.21
CA ARG A 161 12.89 -12.02 7.77
C ARG A 161 11.93 -13.20 7.85
N ASP A 162 11.18 -13.30 8.94
CA ASP A 162 10.26 -14.40 9.18
C ASP A 162 9.08 -14.32 8.19
N PHE A 163 8.49 -13.13 7.99
CA PHE A 163 7.51 -12.87 6.92
C PHE A 163 8.03 -13.25 5.53
N HIS A 164 9.27 -12.88 5.20
CA HIS A 164 9.85 -13.23 3.91
C HIS A 164 10.02 -14.75 3.73
N THR A 165 10.38 -15.44 4.82
CA THR A 165 10.53 -16.90 4.82
C THR A 165 9.17 -17.57 4.64
N GLU A 166 8.13 -17.08 5.33
CA GLU A 166 6.75 -17.55 5.17
C GLU A 166 6.24 -17.34 3.74
N ASP A 167 6.47 -16.17 3.14
CA ASP A 167 6.08 -15.88 1.76
C ASP A 167 6.73 -16.85 0.75
N ILE A 168 8.01 -17.16 0.93
CA ILE A 168 8.73 -18.13 0.10
C ILE A 168 8.12 -19.53 0.27
N LEU A 169 7.86 -19.97 1.50
CA LEU A 169 7.27 -21.27 1.78
C LEU A 169 5.86 -21.39 1.21
N ASN A 170 5.03 -20.37 1.36
CA ASN A 170 3.67 -20.31 0.80
C ASN A 170 3.70 -20.37 -0.73
N THR A 171 4.63 -19.64 -1.35
CA THR A 171 4.82 -19.69 -2.81
C THR A 171 5.24 -21.09 -3.26
N GLN A 172 6.20 -21.72 -2.56
CA GLN A 172 6.64 -23.09 -2.85
C GLN A 172 5.55 -24.14 -2.65
N GLN A 173 4.71 -24.01 -1.61
CA GLN A 173 3.58 -24.90 -1.38
C GLN A 173 2.49 -24.74 -2.45
N SER A 174 2.22 -23.52 -2.92
CA SER A 174 1.26 -23.27 -4.01
C SER A 174 1.70 -23.85 -5.37
N LEU A 175 3.00 -24.10 -5.55
CA LEU A 175 3.60 -24.65 -6.77
C LEU A 175 3.74 -26.17 -6.76
N GLN A 176 3.47 -26.86 -5.65
CA GLN A 176 3.49 -28.32 -5.59
C GLN A 176 2.13 -28.89 -6.03
N PRO A 177 2.07 -29.73 -7.08
CA PRO A 177 0.83 -30.44 -7.41
C PRO A 177 0.44 -31.39 -6.27
N PRO A 178 -0.85 -31.71 -6.09
CA PRO A 178 -1.29 -32.61 -5.03
C PRO A 178 -0.53 -33.92 -5.13
N LYS A 179 0.16 -34.29 -4.04
CA LYS A 179 0.82 -35.59 -3.96
C LYS A 179 -0.28 -36.65 -4.04
N ASP A 180 -0.30 -37.41 -5.13
CA ASP A 180 -1.14 -38.59 -5.28
C ASP A 180 -0.80 -39.56 -4.14
N THR A 181 -1.58 -39.50 -3.06
CA THR A 181 -1.61 -40.52 -2.02
C THR A 181 -2.50 -41.64 -2.53
N ASN A 182 -1.90 -42.57 -3.28
CA ASN A 182 -2.42 -43.91 -3.49
C ASN A 182 -1.24 -44.87 -3.68
N ALA A 183 -0.91 -45.61 -2.62
CA ALA A 183 -0.19 -46.87 -2.65
C ALA A 183 -0.76 -47.76 -1.54
#